data_AF-Q3ABT9-F1
#
_entry.id   AF-Q3ABT9-F1
#
_cell.length_a   1.000
_cell.length_b   1.000
_cell.length_c   1.000
_cell.angle_alpha   90.00
_cell.angle_beta   90.00
_cell.angle_gamma   90.00
#
_symmetry.space_group_name_H-M   'P 1'
#
loop_
_entity.id
_entity.type
_entity.pdbx_description
1 polymer ?
#
loop_
_entity_poly.entity_id
_entity_poly.type
_entity_poly.pdbx_seq_one_letter_code
_entity_poly.pdbx_strand_id
1 'polypeptide(L)'
;MKLKEIYELAVKMGMESDPRGKEQVLKALEKEKKRYEKLSEKEKEEYDLENLTNPYSDTRVYLGDLEQEIHTALVGIDMEVGEVLLADRLTEKGTKIDLIITHHPEGSGIAKLYEVMHLQEDILHQLGVPINVAEGIMAPRIGEVKRGLMPLNHNRAIDAAKLLGFAFMSVHTPADNLVTTYLTNYFNEKKPETVGEVVDFLKELPEYKEATKIGAGPTIVVGAPERRCGKIFVDMTGGTSGSDEMFAKLSTTDVGTIVTMHISEKHKKEAEKHNINVVVAGHMASDSLGMNLWLDKLEENGIKVIATSGLIRVKR
;
A
#
# COMPACT_ATOMS: atom_id res chain seq x y z
N MET A 1 23.39 -4.59 -0.31
CA MET A 1 22.53 -5.77 -0.60
C MET A 1 22.32 -5.85 -2.09
N LYS A 2 21.97 -7.02 -2.63
CA LYS A 2 21.55 -7.16 -4.03
C LYS A 2 20.11 -6.66 -4.23
N LEU A 3 19.77 -6.20 -5.44
CA LEU A 3 18.41 -5.78 -5.77
C LEU A 3 17.37 -6.88 -5.48
N LYS A 4 17.70 -8.13 -5.80
CA LYS A 4 16.85 -9.30 -5.47
C LYS A 4 16.54 -9.41 -3.98
N GLU A 5 17.55 -9.25 -3.12
CA GLU A 5 17.40 -9.39 -1.67
C GLU A 5 16.51 -8.28 -1.10
N ILE A 6 16.63 -7.06 -1.63
CA ILE A 6 15.78 -5.91 -1.26
C ILE A 6 14.31 -6.21 -1.61
N TYR A 7 14.08 -6.74 -2.81
CA TYR A 7 12.75 -7.09 -3.27
C TYR A 7 12.12 -8.25 -2.48
N GLU A 8 12.85 -9.35 -2.29
CA GLU A 8 12.40 -10.51 -1.53
C GLU A 8 12.11 -10.15 -0.07
N LEU A 9 12.89 -9.23 0.52
CA LEU A 9 12.64 -8.71 1.87
C LEU A 9 11.32 -7.95 1.95
N ALA A 10 11.01 -7.09 0.96
CA ALA A 10 9.74 -6.37 0.91
C ALA A 10 8.55 -7.34 0.85
N VAL A 11 8.58 -8.29 -0.09
CA VAL A 11 7.51 -9.30 -0.25
C VAL A 11 7.34 -10.13 1.02
N LYS A 12 8.44 -10.59 1.62
CA LYS A 12 8.42 -11.37 2.86
C LYS A 12 7.76 -10.59 4.01
N MET A 13 8.19 -9.35 4.25
CA MET A 13 7.64 -8.51 5.31
C MET A 13 6.15 -8.19 5.08
N GLY A 14 5.76 -7.97 3.83
CA GLY A 14 4.37 -7.77 3.42
C GLY A 14 3.49 -9.00 3.70
N MET A 15 3.98 -10.20 3.40
CA MET A 15 3.27 -11.46 3.69
C MET A 15 3.18 -11.76 5.20
N GLU A 16 4.22 -11.42 5.96
CA GLU A 16 4.22 -11.56 7.43
C GLU A 16 3.25 -10.60 8.12
N SER A 17 3.01 -9.43 7.51
CA SER A 17 2.13 -8.37 8.02
C SER A 17 0.78 -8.29 7.31
N ASP A 18 0.44 -9.28 6.49
CA ASP A 18 -0.82 -9.30 5.75
C ASP A 18 -2.01 -9.46 6.71
N PRO A 19 -3.02 -8.58 6.68
CA PRO A 19 -4.14 -8.63 7.63
C PRO A 19 -4.97 -9.91 7.51
N ARG A 20 -4.93 -10.59 6.35
CA ARG A 20 -5.60 -11.89 6.17
C ARG A 20 -4.96 -13.00 7.00
N GLY A 21 -3.70 -12.82 7.40
CA GLY A 21 -2.87 -13.81 8.06
C GLY A 21 -2.10 -14.71 7.08
N LYS A 22 -0.94 -15.17 7.52
CA LYS A 22 0.01 -15.95 6.70
C LYS A 22 -0.60 -17.19 6.03
N GLU A 23 -1.49 -17.90 6.71
CA GLU A 23 -2.12 -19.10 6.16
C GLU A 23 -2.98 -18.77 4.93
N GLN A 24 -3.73 -17.67 4.97
CA GLN A 24 -4.61 -17.23 3.88
C GLN A 24 -3.78 -16.77 2.68
N VAL A 25 -2.67 -16.06 2.92
CA VAL A 25 -1.74 -15.67 1.86
C VAL A 25 -1.15 -16.90 1.17
N LEU A 26 -0.70 -17.91 1.93
CA LEU A 26 -0.17 -19.15 1.37
C LEU A 26 -1.23 -19.93 0.58
N LYS A 27 -2.48 -19.95 1.05
CA LYS A 27 -3.61 -20.54 0.32
C LYS A 27 -3.88 -19.80 -1.00
N ALA A 28 -3.77 -18.48 -1.03
CA ALA A 28 -3.91 -17.68 -2.24
C ALA A 28 -2.82 -18.00 -3.27
N LEU A 29 -1.56 -18.10 -2.84
CA LEU A 29 -0.44 -18.50 -3.70
C LEU A 29 -0.61 -19.93 -4.25
N GLU A 30 -1.08 -20.87 -3.43
CA GLU A 30 -1.35 -22.24 -3.87
C GLU A 30 -2.49 -22.30 -4.89
N LYS A 31 -3.54 -21.49 -4.70
CA LYS A 31 -4.63 -21.34 -5.67
C LYS A 31 -4.12 -20.78 -7.00
N GLU A 32 -3.22 -19.81 -6.95
CA GLU A 32 -2.63 -19.19 -8.14
C GLU A 32 -1.72 -20.17 -8.90
N LYS A 33 -0.92 -20.98 -8.20
CA LYS A 33 -0.15 -22.08 -8.82
C LYS A 33 -1.05 -23.08 -9.55
N LYS A 34 -2.13 -23.53 -8.91
CA LYS A 34 -3.11 -24.43 -9.53
C LYS A 34 -3.82 -23.80 -10.72
N ARG A 35 -3.99 -22.47 -10.73
CA ARG A 35 -4.53 -21.75 -11.88
C ARG A 35 -3.52 -21.75 -13.03
N TYR A 36 -2.26 -21.42 -12.76
CA TYR A 36 -1.18 -21.44 -13.74
C TYR A 36 -1.01 -22.82 -14.41
N GLU A 37 -1.06 -23.90 -13.65
CA GLU A 37 -0.98 -25.28 -14.18
C GLU A 37 -2.09 -25.61 -15.18
N LYS A 38 -3.26 -24.96 -15.05
CA LYS A 38 -4.42 -25.17 -15.91
C LYS A 38 -4.46 -24.25 -17.13
N LEU A 39 -3.56 -23.27 -17.21
CA LEU A 39 -3.46 -22.39 -18.38
C LEU A 39 -3.02 -23.18 -19.60
N SER A 40 -3.54 -22.79 -20.75
CA SER A 40 -3.01 -23.25 -22.04
C SER A 40 -1.59 -22.73 -22.25
N GLU A 41 -0.82 -23.39 -23.12
CA GLU A 41 0.56 -22.96 -23.40
C GLU A 41 0.64 -21.50 -23.87
N LYS A 42 -0.35 -21.06 -24.67
CA LYS A 42 -0.46 -19.66 -25.09
C LYS A 42 -0.68 -18.70 -23.93
N GLU A 43 -1.53 -19.06 -22.97
CA GLU A 43 -1.78 -18.22 -21.79
C GLU A 43 -0.56 -18.19 -20.85
N LYS A 44 0.23 -19.27 -20.80
CA LYS A 44 1.48 -19.30 -20.01
C LYS A 44 2.55 -18.38 -20.58
N GLU A 45 2.61 -18.19 -21.90
CA GLU A 45 3.54 -17.24 -22.53
C GLU A 45 3.31 -15.79 -22.10
N GLU A 46 2.06 -15.42 -21.80
CA GLU A 46 1.67 -14.08 -21.35
C GLU A 46 1.60 -13.96 -19.81
N TYR A 47 1.82 -15.07 -19.10
CA TYR A 47 1.65 -15.14 -17.66
C TYR A 47 2.84 -14.53 -16.91
N ASP A 48 2.52 -13.79 -15.85
CA ASP A 48 3.52 -13.22 -14.95
C ASP A 48 3.91 -14.24 -13.88
N LEU A 49 5.02 -14.94 -14.11
CA LEU A 49 5.52 -15.99 -13.22
C LEU A 49 5.80 -15.49 -11.79
N GLU A 50 5.98 -14.19 -11.60
CA GLU A 50 6.18 -13.58 -10.28
C GLU A 50 4.97 -13.75 -9.37
N ASN A 51 3.76 -13.87 -9.94
CA ASN A 51 2.52 -14.14 -9.20
C ASN A 51 2.52 -15.50 -8.47
N LEU A 52 3.44 -16.41 -8.82
CA LEU A 52 3.57 -17.71 -8.17
C LEU A 52 4.29 -17.65 -6.82
N THR A 53 5.05 -16.58 -6.58
CA THR A 53 5.87 -16.38 -5.37
C THR A 53 5.60 -15.06 -4.66
N ASN A 54 5.04 -14.08 -5.35
CA ASN A 54 4.60 -12.81 -4.80
C ASN A 54 3.08 -12.64 -5.00
N PRO A 55 2.28 -12.59 -3.93
CA PRO A 55 0.83 -12.43 -4.02
C PRO A 55 0.38 -10.99 -4.35
N TYR A 56 1.31 -10.03 -4.45
CA TYR A 56 1.03 -8.61 -4.62
C TYR A 56 1.46 -8.14 -6.01
N SER A 57 0.52 -8.03 -6.96
CA SER A 57 0.80 -7.66 -8.35
C SER A 57 1.32 -6.23 -8.53
N ASP A 58 1.08 -5.37 -7.55
CA ASP A 58 1.47 -3.95 -7.54
C ASP A 58 2.91 -3.70 -7.05
N THR A 59 3.62 -4.74 -6.62
CA THR A 59 4.98 -4.64 -6.07
C THR A 59 5.94 -5.40 -6.96
N ARG A 60 6.80 -4.68 -7.68
CA ARG A 60 7.62 -5.23 -8.77
C ARG A 60 8.99 -4.57 -8.87
N VAL A 61 9.97 -5.36 -9.30
CA VAL A 61 11.19 -4.81 -9.92
C VAL A 61 10.89 -4.57 -11.40
N TYR A 62 10.93 -3.31 -11.84
CA TYR A 62 10.67 -2.94 -13.23
C TYR A 62 11.93 -2.98 -14.08
N LEU A 63 13.05 -2.55 -13.51
CA LEU A 63 14.33 -2.40 -14.18
C LEU A 63 15.49 -2.73 -13.26
N GLY A 64 16.55 -3.25 -13.85
CA GLY A 64 17.81 -3.54 -13.17
C GLY A 64 18.21 -5.01 -13.25
N ASP A 65 19.50 -5.28 -13.07
CA ASP A 65 19.98 -6.63 -12.84
C ASP A 65 19.69 -7.02 -11.38
N LEU A 66 19.03 -8.16 -11.18
CA LEU A 66 18.68 -8.68 -9.86
C LEU A 66 19.91 -8.95 -8.98
N GLU A 67 21.06 -9.21 -9.61
CA GLU A 67 22.33 -9.49 -8.93
C GLU A 67 23.16 -8.23 -8.64
N GLN A 68 22.72 -7.04 -9.12
CA GLN A 68 23.45 -5.79 -8.89
C GLN A 68 23.49 -5.41 -7.40
N GLU A 69 24.64 -4.91 -6.95
CA GLU A 69 24.77 -4.38 -5.59
C GLU A 69 24.20 -2.96 -5.49
N ILE A 70 23.32 -2.75 -4.52
CA ILE A 70 22.71 -1.47 -4.20
C ILE A 70 23.35 -0.91 -2.93
N HIS A 71 23.87 0.30 -3.03
CA HIS A 71 24.44 1.06 -1.89
C HIS A 71 23.61 2.30 -1.57
N THR A 72 23.07 2.98 -2.57
CA THR A 72 22.24 4.19 -2.39
C THR A 72 20.92 4.07 -3.15
N ALA A 73 19.81 4.23 -2.43
CA ALA A 73 18.47 4.27 -3.00
C ALA A 73 17.85 5.66 -2.86
N LEU A 74 17.29 6.19 -3.95
CA LEU A 74 16.39 7.35 -3.93
C LEU A 74 14.95 6.83 -3.79
N VAL A 75 14.27 7.23 -2.72
CA VAL A 75 12.98 6.66 -2.33
C VAL A 75 11.94 7.77 -2.17
N GLY A 76 10.77 7.58 -2.75
CA GLY A 76 9.64 8.49 -2.58
C GLY A 76 8.30 7.77 -2.66
N ILE A 77 7.22 8.50 -2.39
CA ILE A 77 5.87 7.97 -2.52
C ILE A 77 5.46 7.92 -3.99
N ASP A 78 5.64 9.03 -4.70
CA ASP A 78 5.43 9.15 -6.15
C ASP A 78 6.77 9.36 -6.86
N MET A 79 7.23 8.40 -7.66
CA MET A 79 8.47 8.56 -8.43
C MET A 79 8.18 8.58 -9.92
N GLU A 80 7.88 9.77 -10.44
CA GLU A 80 7.60 9.97 -11.86
C GLU A 80 8.87 10.39 -12.63
N VAL A 81 8.71 10.83 -13.88
CA VAL A 81 9.83 11.31 -14.72
C VAL A 81 10.63 12.42 -14.03
N GLY A 82 9.99 13.31 -13.26
CA GLY A 82 10.67 14.38 -12.53
C GLY A 82 11.68 13.86 -11.51
N GLU A 83 11.30 12.84 -10.74
CA GLU A 83 12.14 12.23 -9.71
C GLU A 83 13.24 11.38 -10.32
N VAL A 84 12.99 10.75 -11.48
CA VAL A 84 14.03 10.07 -12.26
C VAL A 84 15.11 11.07 -12.72
N LEU A 85 14.72 12.23 -13.24
CA LEU A 85 15.67 13.30 -13.60
C LEU A 85 16.39 13.89 -12.38
N LEU A 86 15.71 13.94 -11.22
CA LEU A 86 16.35 14.32 -9.97
C LEU A 86 17.45 13.32 -9.57
N ALA A 87 17.21 12.01 -9.72
CA ALA A 87 18.20 10.97 -9.45
C ALA A 87 19.46 11.12 -10.34
N ASP A 88 19.26 11.41 -11.62
CA ASP A 88 20.33 11.72 -12.57
C ASP A 88 21.11 12.96 -12.14
N ARG A 89 20.40 14.04 -11.82
CA ARG A 89 21.04 15.29 -11.40
C ARG A 89 21.81 15.17 -10.07
N LEU A 90 21.36 14.32 -9.16
CA LEU A 90 22.09 13.99 -7.93
C LEU A 90 23.36 13.19 -8.24
N THR A 91 23.28 12.25 -9.17
CA THR A 91 24.42 11.46 -9.65
C THR A 91 25.48 12.35 -10.30
N GLU A 92 25.09 13.29 -11.18
CA GLU A 92 26.00 14.29 -11.75
C GLU A 92 26.67 15.17 -10.70
N LYS A 93 25.98 15.46 -9.59
CA LYS A 93 26.51 16.23 -8.45
C LYS A 93 27.37 15.40 -7.50
N GLY A 94 27.65 14.14 -7.82
CA GLY A 94 28.53 13.25 -7.06
C GLY A 94 27.81 12.38 -6.04
N THR A 95 26.48 12.38 -5.97
CA THR A 95 25.71 11.42 -5.16
C THR A 95 25.19 10.32 -6.07
N LYS A 96 25.98 9.25 -6.22
CA LYS A 96 25.57 8.08 -7.02
C LYS A 96 24.27 7.47 -6.47
N ILE A 97 23.27 7.33 -7.34
CA ILE A 97 22.03 6.60 -7.05
C ILE A 97 22.09 5.26 -7.79
N ASP A 98 21.93 4.15 -7.08
CA ASP A 98 21.93 2.81 -7.67
C ASP A 98 20.49 2.33 -7.97
N LEU A 99 19.52 2.75 -7.15
CA LEU A 99 18.14 2.29 -7.21
C LEU A 99 17.15 3.43 -6.97
N ILE A 100 16.09 3.46 -7.76
CA ILE A 100 14.88 4.26 -7.51
C ILE A 100 13.82 3.33 -6.91
N ILE A 101 13.22 3.73 -5.80
CA ILE A 101 12.12 3.01 -5.15
C ILE A 101 10.92 3.94 -5.04
N THR A 102 9.79 3.48 -5.57
CA THR A 102 8.49 4.15 -5.43
C THR A 102 7.57 3.39 -4.47
N HIS A 103 6.71 4.09 -3.75
CA HIS A 103 5.60 3.44 -3.06
C HIS A 103 4.47 3.16 -4.06
N HIS A 104 3.89 4.22 -4.64
CA HIS A 104 2.86 4.07 -5.66
C HIS A 104 3.46 3.43 -6.91
N PRO A 105 2.83 2.37 -7.44
CA PRO A 105 3.44 1.59 -8.48
C PRO A 105 3.45 2.33 -9.81
N GLU A 106 4.38 1.92 -10.66
CA GLU A 106 4.51 2.31 -12.06
C GLU A 106 4.43 1.06 -12.95
N GLY A 107 4.52 1.22 -14.26
CA GLY A 107 4.71 0.11 -15.20
C GLY A 107 3.69 -1.02 -15.06
N SER A 108 4.21 -2.26 -14.97
CA SER A 108 3.39 -3.46 -14.80
C SER A 108 2.64 -3.51 -13.46
N GLY A 109 3.14 -2.83 -12.43
CA GLY A 109 2.53 -2.82 -11.10
C GLY A 109 1.22 -2.04 -11.10
N ILE A 110 1.23 -0.80 -11.64
CA ILE A 110 0.01 0.01 -11.74
C ILE A 110 -0.98 -0.58 -12.74
N ALA A 111 -0.50 -1.19 -13.83
CA ALA A 111 -1.34 -1.87 -14.81
C ALA A 111 -2.18 -3.00 -14.20
N LYS A 112 -1.66 -3.65 -13.15
CA LYS A 112 -2.25 -4.81 -12.48
C LYS A 112 -2.69 -4.53 -11.04
N LEU A 113 -2.72 -3.26 -10.62
CA LEU A 113 -3.13 -2.86 -9.26
C LEU A 113 -4.50 -3.44 -8.88
N TYR A 114 -5.43 -3.53 -9.84
CA TYR A 114 -6.77 -4.08 -9.59
C TYR A 114 -6.75 -5.55 -9.09
N GLU A 115 -5.69 -6.32 -9.35
CA GLU A 115 -5.61 -7.73 -8.95
C GLU A 115 -5.41 -7.89 -7.44
N VAL A 116 -4.70 -6.96 -6.77
CA VAL A 116 -4.53 -7.01 -5.31
C VAL A 116 -5.81 -6.67 -4.56
N MET A 117 -6.79 -6.02 -5.19
CA MET A 117 -8.03 -5.60 -4.53
C MET A 117 -8.89 -6.76 -4.02
N HIS A 118 -8.69 -7.99 -4.54
CA HIS A 118 -9.33 -9.19 -4.00
C HIS A 118 -8.97 -9.45 -2.53
N LEU A 119 -7.83 -8.93 -2.05
CA LEU A 119 -7.46 -8.95 -0.64
C LEU A 119 -8.55 -8.32 0.25
N GLN A 120 -9.25 -7.29 -0.25
CA GLN A 120 -10.31 -6.61 0.50
C GLN A 120 -11.53 -7.50 0.72
N GLU A 121 -11.79 -8.48 -0.15
CA GLU A 121 -12.90 -9.43 0.02
C GLU A 121 -12.69 -10.27 1.29
N ASP A 122 -11.46 -10.73 1.50
CA ASP A 122 -11.05 -11.48 2.70
C ASP A 122 -11.08 -10.59 3.96
N ILE A 123 -10.62 -9.33 3.88
CA ILE A 123 -10.67 -8.37 5.00
C ILE A 123 -12.12 -8.14 5.43
N LEU A 124 -13.01 -7.81 4.49
CA LEU A 124 -14.43 -7.60 4.78
C LEU A 124 -15.03 -8.86 5.41
N HIS A 125 -14.61 -10.04 4.95
CA HIS A 125 -15.06 -11.29 5.52
C HIS A 125 -14.64 -11.46 6.99
N GLN A 126 -13.38 -11.15 7.32
CA GLN A 126 -12.88 -11.16 8.70
C GLN A 126 -13.56 -10.12 9.60
N LEU A 127 -14.08 -9.03 9.01
CA LEU A 127 -14.85 -8.01 9.72
C LEU A 127 -16.32 -8.38 9.91
N GLY A 128 -16.77 -9.55 9.43
CA GLY A 128 -18.11 -10.09 9.65
C GLY A 128 -19.05 -10.02 8.44
N VAL A 129 -18.56 -9.58 7.29
CA VAL A 129 -19.35 -9.61 6.04
C VAL A 129 -19.33 -11.02 5.45
N PRO A 130 -20.46 -11.60 5.00
CA PRO A 130 -20.42 -12.89 4.30
C PRO A 130 -19.53 -12.81 3.04
N ILE A 131 -18.67 -13.82 2.81
CA ILE A 131 -17.68 -13.77 1.72
C ILE A 131 -18.32 -13.55 0.34
N ASN A 132 -19.44 -14.20 0.06
CA ASN A 132 -20.17 -14.02 -1.20
C ASN A 132 -20.74 -12.60 -1.38
N VAL A 133 -21.00 -11.87 -0.29
CA VAL A 133 -21.42 -10.47 -0.33
C VAL A 133 -20.21 -9.57 -0.58
N ALA A 134 -19.08 -9.85 0.07
CA ALA A 134 -17.83 -9.12 -0.13
C ALA A 134 -17.36 -9.23 -1.60
N GLU A 135 -17.29 -10.45 -2.14
CA GLU A 135 -17.00 -10.70 -3.56
C GLU A 135 -18.00 -9.97 -4.48
N GLY A 136 -19.30 -10.00 -4.13
CA GLY A 136 -20.36 -9.38 -4.91
C GLY A 136 -20.23 -7.87 -5.06
N ILE A 137 -19.84 -7.16 -4.00
CA ILE A 137 -19.66 -5.69 -4.04
C ILE A 137 -18.29 -5.28 -4.58
N MET A 138 -17.28 -6.13 -4.44
CA MET A 138 -15.92 -5.85 -4.91
C MET A 138 -15.77 -6.11 -6.40
N ALA A 139 -16.37 -7.16 -6.96
CA ALA A 139 -16.28 -7.46 -8.40
C ALA A 139 -16.58 -6.26 -9.33
N PRO A 140 -17.69 -5.49 -9.19
CA PRO A 140 -17.94 -4.32 -10.03
C PRO A 140 -16.90 -3.20 -9.80
N ARG A 141 -16.45 -3.00 -8.56
CA ARG A 141 -15.44 -2.00 -8.20
C ARG A 141 -14.08 -2.33 -8.80
N ILE A 142 -13.63 -3.58 -8.69
CA ILE A 142 -12.39 -4.08 -9.31
C ILE A 142 -12.46 -3.89 -10.82
N GLY A 143 -13.61 -4.19 -11.44
CA GLY A 143 -13.83 -3.95 -12.86
C GLY A 143 -13.76 -2.47 -13.27
N GLU A 144 -14.27 -1.56 -12.43
CA GLU A 144 -14.17 -0.12 -12.62
C GLU A 144 -12.70 0.35 -12.57
N VAL A 145 -11.97 -0.04 -11.53
CA VAL A 145 -10.55 0.30 -11.36
C VAL A 145 -9.74 -0.22 -12.54
N LYS A 146 -9.93 -1.49 -12.93
CA LYS A 146 -9.28 -2.07 -14.11
C LYS A 146 -9.48 -1.22 -15.36
N ARG A 147 -10.71 -0.82 -15.66
CA ARG A 147 -11.02 0.03 -16.84
C ARG A 147 -10.42 1.43 -16.71
N GLY A 148 -10.35 1.98 -15.50
CA GLY A 148 -9.72 3.27 -15.23
C GLY A 148 -8.20 3.27 -15.44
N LEU A 149 -7.55 2.11 -15.26
CA LEU A 149 -6.11 1.94 -15.44
C LEU A 149 -5.73 1.69 -16.91
N MET A 150 -6.59 1.02 -17.70
CA MET A 150 -6.34 0.72 -19.12
C MET A 150 -5.80 1.89 -19.98
N PRO A 151 -6.31 3.14 -19.90
CA PRO A 151 -5.86 4.23 -20.75
C PRO A 151 -4.55 4.89 -20.29
N LEU A 152 -3.98 4.50 -19.15
CA LEU A 152 -2.78 5.15 -18.61
C LEU A 152 -1.55 4.86 -19.49
N ASN A 153 -0.61 5.79 -19.50
CA ASN A 153 0.72 5.51 -20.01
C ASN A 153 1.59 4.96 -18.88
N HIS A 154 1.55 3.65 -18.73
CA HIS A 154 2.11 2.91 -17.61
C HIS A 154 3.65 3.02 -17.52
N ASN A 155 4.37 3.19 -18.63
CA ASN A 155 5.84 3.07 -18.64
C ASN A 155 6.59 4.41 -18.62
N ARG A 156 5.93 5.56 -18.43
CA ARG A 156 6.60 6.88 -18.57
C ARG A 156 7.84 7.02 -17.70
N ALA A 157 7.71 6.74 -16.40
CA ALA A 157 8.82 6.84 -15.46
C ALA A 157 9.85 5.72 -15.69
N ILE A 158 9.36 4.51 -16.03
CA ILE A 158 10.20 3.33 -16.31
C ILE A 158 11.09 3.59 -17.53
N ASP A 159 10.55 4.05 -18.65
CA ASP A 159 11.32 4.32 -19.87
C ASP A 159 12.35 5.43 -19.66
N ALA A 160 12.03 6.46 -18.86
CA ALA A 160 13.00 7.48 -18.48
C ALA A 160 14.15 6.88 -17.64
N ALA A 161 13.83 6.07 -16.63
CA ALA A 161 14.83 5.41 -15.80
C ALA A 161 15.72 4.46 -16.60
N LYS A 162 15.13 3.74 -17.57
CA LYS A 162 15.86 2.85 -18.49
C LYS A 162 16.87 3.59 -19.34
N LEU A 163 16.52 4.76 -19.88
CA LEU A 163 17.42 5.59 -20.69
C LEU A 163 18.59 6.13 -19.86
N LEU A 164 18.36 6.44 -18.59
CA LEU A 164 19.37 6.95 -17.66
C LEU A 164 20.15 5.84 -16.93
N GLY A 165 19.78 4.57 -17.14
CA GLY A 165 20.50 3.42 -16.58
C GLY A 165 20.21 3.16 -15.09
N PHE A 166 19.06 3.57 -14.57
CA PHE A 166 18.66 3.29 -13.19
C PHE A 166 17.94 1.95 -13.05
N ALA A 167 18.21 1.25 -11.95
CA ALA A 167 17.30 0.25 -11.44
C ALA A 167 16.05 0.93 -10.84
N PHE A 168 14.90 0.27 -10.96
CA PHE A 168 13.63 0.82 -10.49
C PHE A 168 12.71 -0.30 -10.00
N MET A 169 12.18 -0.16 -8.79
CA MET A 169 11.16 -1.02 -8.23
C MET A 169 10.06 -0.24 -7.48
N SER A 170 8.92 -0.88 -7.26
CA SER A 170 7.87 -0.43 -6.34
C SER A 170 7.81 -1.30 -5.08
N VAL A 171 7.31 -0.71 -3.98
CA VAL A 171 6.83 -1.43 -2.79
C VAL A 171 5.52 -0.80 -2.32
N HIS A 172 4.41 -1.39 -2.73
CA HIS A 172 3.07 -0.86 -2.48
C HIS A 172 2.34 -1.67 -1.40
N THR A 173 1.50 -2.66 -1.76
CA THR A 173 0.73 -3.48 -0.80
C THR A 173 1.57 -4.03 0.38
N PRO A 174 2.84 -4.46 0.22
CA PRO A 174 3.68 -4.83 1.36
C PRO A 174 3.88 -3.72 2.39
N ALA A 175 4.11 -2.47 1.96
CA ALA A 175 4.21 -1.31 2.85
C ALA A 175 2.86 -0.98 3.49
N ASP A 176 1.76 -1.10 2.72
CA ASP A 176 0.39 -0.92 3.22
C ASP A 176 0.02 -1.93 4.31
N ASN A 177 0.42 -3.19 4.12
CA ASN A 177 0.24 -4.24 5.12
C ASN A 177 1.02 -3.93 6.41
N LEU A 178 2.24 -3.38 6.28
CA LEU A 178 3.05 -2.96 7.42
C LEU A 178 2.37 -1.84 8.22
N VAL A 179 1.89 -0.78 7.58
CA VAL A 179 1.15 0.30 8.28
C VAL A 179 -0.18 -0.20 8.84
N THR A 180 -0.92 -1.04 8.11
CA THR A 180 -2.18 -1.63 8.56
C THR A 180 -1.98 -2.41 9.85
N THR A 181 -1.00 -3.32 9.87
CA THR A 181 -0.69 -4.15 11.04
C THR A 181 -0.14 -3.30 12.18
N TYR A 182 0.76 -2.35 11.91
CA TYR A 182 1.31 -1.46 12.92
C TYR A 182 0.22 -0.66 13.64
N LEU A 183 -0.64 0.03 12.89
CA LEU A 183 -1.71 0.84 13.47
C LEU A 183 -2.78 -0.01 14.16
N THR A 184 -3.10 -1.18 13.61
CA THR A 184 -4.04 -2.10 14.26
C THR A 184 -3.53 -2.51 15.64
N ASN A 185 -2.27 -2.91 15.73
CA ASN A 185 -1.63 -3.25 17.01
C ASN A 185 -1.55 -2.05 17.95
N TYR A 186 -1.19 -0.89 17.41
CA TYR A 186 -1.10 0.36 18.16
C TYR A 186 -2.45 0.74 18.81
N PHE A 187 -3.55 0.67 18.07
CA PHE A 187 -4.89 0.94 18.64
C PHE A 187 -5.37 -0.16 19.58
N ASN A 188 -5.02 -1.42 19.35
CA ASN A 188 -5.33 -2.52 20.27
C ASN A 188 -4.61 -2.37 21.62
N GLU A 189 -3.39 -1.81 21.62
CA GLU A 189 -2.64 -1.49 22.82
C GLU A 189 -3.19 -0.26 23.53
N LYS A 190 -3.39 0.84 22.80
CA LYS A 190 -3.85 2.13 23.33
C LYS A 190 -5.31 2.12 23.80
N LYS A 191 -6.16 1.31 23.15
CA LYS A 191 -7.60 1.18 23.43
C LYS A 191 -8.33 2.53 23.55
N PRO A 192 -8.32 3.38 22.49
CA PRO A 192 -9.10 4.60 22.50
C PRO A 192 -10.58 4.30 22.77
N GLU A 193 -11.23 5.14 23.56
CA GLU A 193 -12.66 5.10 23.81
C GLU A 193 -13.42 5.98 22.81
N THR A 194 -12.80 7.08 22.36
CA THR A 194 -13.44 8.08 21.50
C THR A 194 -12.75 8.29 20.16
N VAL A 195 -13.48 8.83 19.18
CA VAL A 195 -12.90 9.19 17.86
C VAL A 195 -11.85 10.30 18.00
N GLY A 196 -12.01 11.21 18.97
CA GLY A 196 -11.02 12.23 19.29
C GLY A 196 -9.68 11.61 19.74
N GLU A 197 -9.73 10.61 20.62
CA GLU A 197 -8.53 9.90 21.08
C GLU A 197 -7.82 9.15 19.95
N VAL A 198 -8.56 8.62 18.96
CA VAL A 198 -7.95 8.02 17.75
C VAL A 198 -7.07 9.05 17.03
N VAL A 199 -7.57 10.28 16.85
CA VAL A 199 -6.82 11.38 16.22
C VAL A 199 -5.62 11.79 17.07
N ASP A 200 -5.79 11.90 18.38
CA ASP A 200 -4.70 12.28 19.29
C ASP A 200 -3.58 11.24 19.29
N PHE A 201 -3.93 9.94 19.36
CA PHE A 201 -2.95 8.87 19.31
C PHE A 201 -2.24 8.77 17.96
N LEU A 202 -2.90 9.05 16.83
CA LEU A 202 -2.21 9.15 15.54
C LEU A 202 -1.18 10.29 15.57
N LYS A 203 -1.52 11.45 16.13
CA LYS A 203 -0.62 12.61 16.23
C LYS A 203 0.57 12.40 17.17
N GLU A 204 0.57 11.36 18.00
CA GLU A 204 1.77 10.96 18.77
C GLU A 204 2.87 10.38 17.88
N LEU A 205 2.51 9.74 16.76
CA LEU A 205 3.47 9.10 15.87
C LEU A 205 4.18 10.15 14.99
N PRO A 206 5.49 10.02 14.74
CA PRO A 206 6.27 11.07 14.08
C PRO A 206 5.79 11.43 12.66
N GLU A 207 5.39 10.46 11.84
CA GLU A 207 4.93 10.71 10.47
C GLU A 207 3.68 11.60 10.44
N TYR A 208 2.66 11.26 11.23
CA TYR A 208 1.43 12.05 11.32
C TYR A 208 1.66 13.41 12.00
N LYS A 209 2.63 13.49 12.92
CA LYS A 209 3.04 14.75 13.54
C LYS A 209 3.66 15.71 12.51
N GLU A 210 4.57 15.22 11.66
CA GLU A 210 5.14 16.04 10.59
C GLU A 210 4.08 16.44 9.55
N ALA A 211 3.18 15.52 9.18
CA ALA A 211 2.08 15.83 8.28
C ALA A 211 1.12 16.90 8.85
N THR A 212 0.89 16.89 10.17
CA THR A 212 0.08 17.92 10.84
C THR A 212 0.68 19.32 10.68
N LYS A 213 2.01 19.46 10.73
CA LYS A 213 2.68 20.77 10.59
C LYS A 213 2.48 21.43 9.23
N ILE A 214 2.23 20.63 8.20
CA ILE A 214 1.98 21.10 6.83
C ILE A 214 0.50 21.09 6.46
N GLY A 215 -0.40 20.85 7.43
CA GLY A 215 -1.84 20.86 7.22
C GLY A 215 -2.43 19.57 6.62
N ALA A 216 -1.65 18.49 6.57
CA ALA A 216 -2.05 17.17 6.05
C ALA A 216 -2.22 16.11 7.16
N GLY A 217 -2.51 16.55 8.38
CA GLY A 217 -2.61 15.67 9.56
C GLY A 217 -3.96 14.93 9.69
N PRO A 218 -4.05 14.01 10.67
CA PRO A 218 -5.25 13.22 10.93
C PRO A 218 -6.49 14.10 11.19
N THR A 219 -7.59 13.79 10.51
CA THR A 219 -8.84 14.58 10.52
C THR A 219 -10.07 13.69 10.59
N ILE A 220 -11.02 14.04 11.47
CA ILE A 220 -12.35 13.41 11.50
C ILE A 220 -13.18 14.00 10.36
N VAL A 221 -13.58 13.17 9.40
CA VAL A 221 -14.38 13.60 8.25
C VAL A 221 -15.83 13.14 8.32
N VAL A 222 -16.09 12.11 9.14
CA VAL A 222 -17.45 11.66 9.50
C VAL A 222 -17.46 11.33 10.99
N GLY A 223 -18.44 11.85 11.71
CA GLY A 223 -18.56 11.69 13.16
C GLY A 223 -18.20 12.96 13.93
N ALA A 224 -17.93 12.80 15.22
CA ALA A 224 -17.55 13.88 16.13
C ALA A 224 -16.54 13.33 17.15
N PRO A 225 -15.61 14.15 17.66
CA PRO A 225 -14.55 13.69 18.55
C PRO A 225 -15.07 13.03 19.84
N GLU A 226 -16.24 13.42 20.34
CA GLU A 226 -16.84 12.89 21.56
C GLU A 226 -17.55 11.54 21.35
N ARG A 227 -17.73 11.08 20.11
CA ARG A 227 -18.37 9.79 19.83
C ARG A 227 -17.45 8.65 20.27
N ARG A 228 -18.08 7.58 20.78
CA ARG A 228 -17.38 6.31 21.03
C ARG A 228 -16.89 5.73 19.71
N CYS A 229 -15.65 5.28 19.65
CA CYS A 229 -15.06 4.80 18.39
C CYS A 229 -15.55 3.39 17.99
N GLY A 230 -15.98 2.56 18.94
CA GLY A 230 -16.32 1.16 18.67
C GLY A 230 -15.10 0.37 18.17
N LYS A 231 -15.32 -0.74 17.43
CA LYS A 231 -14.21 -1.45 16.78
C LYS A 231 -13.63 -0.57 15.68
N ILE A 232 -12.31 -0.37 15.72
CA ILE A 232 -11.57 0.37 14.70
C ILE A 232 -11.18 -0.61 13.60
N PHE A 233 -11.52 -0.25 12.35
CA PHE A 233 -10.97 -0.88 11.16
C PHE A 233 -9.93 0.07 10.55
N VAL A 234 -8.68 -0.39 10.48
CA VAL A 234 -7.60 0.32 9.78
C VAL A 234 -7.63 -0.11 8.31
N ASP A 235 -8.12 0.79 7.47
CA ASP A 235 -8.33 0.58 6.03
C ASP A 235 -7.25 1.31 5.22
N MET A 236 -6.08 0.66 5.16
CA MET A 236 -4.85 1.20 4.57
C MET A 236 -4.24 0.27 3.51
N THR A 237 -4.86 -0.87 3.20
CA THR A 237 -4.32 -1.88 2.27
C THR A 237 -5.39 -2.46 1.36
N GLY A 238 -4.96 -3.15 0.31
CA GLY A 238 -5.81 -3.71 -0.74
C GLY A 238 -5.73 -2.93 -2.06
N GLY A 239 -4.62 -2.25 -2.32
CA GLY A 239 -4.30 -1.60 -3.59
C GLY A 239 -4.91 -0.22 -3.80
N THR A 240 -6.21 -0.05 -3.59
CA THR A 240 -6.86 1.28 -3.68
C THR A 240 -8.23 1.27 -2.99
N SER A 241 -8.97 2.38 -3.06
CA SER A 241 -10.30 2.50 -2.45
C SER A 241 -11.23 1.37 -2.89
N GLY A 242 -11.82 0.67 -1.91
CA GLY A 242 -12.80 -0.39 -2.08
C GLY A 242 -14.15 0.07 -2.63
N SER A 243 -15.17 -0.75 -2.45
CA SER A 243 -16.55 -0.43 -2.87
C SER A 243 -17.21 0.48 -1.84
N ASP A 244 -17.89 1.56 -2.26
CA ASP A 244 -18.66 2.41 -1.35
C ASP A 244 -19.83 1.66 -0.69
N GLU A 245 -20.29 0.56 -1.27
CA GLU A 245 -21.28 -0.32 -0.64
C GLU A 245 -20.76 -0.99 0.64
N MET A 246 -19.44 -1.01 0.87
CA MET A 246 -18.86 -1.63 2.06
C MET A 246 -19.36 -0.98 3.36
N PHE A 247 -19.60 0.33 3.38
CA PHE A 247 -20.09 1.03 4.58
C PHE A 247 -21.45 0.51 5.02
N ALA A 248 -22.34 0.25 4.07
CA ALA A 248 -23.64 -0.35 4.37
C ALA A 248 -23.48 -1.74 5.01
N LYS A 249 -22.55 -2.56 4.52
CA LYS A 249 -22.31 -3.90 5.06
C LYS A 249 -21.63 -3.85 6.42
N LEU A 250 -20.60 -3.04 6.58
CA LEU A 250 -19.86 -2.85 7.83
C LEU A 250 -20.75 -2.27 8.94
N SER A 251 -21.78 -1.48 8.61
CA SER A 251 -22.72 -0.96 9.62
C SER A 251 -23.56 -2.04 10.32
N THR A 252 -23.54 -3.26 9.78
CA THR A 252 -24.18 -4.43 10.39
C THR A 252 -23.22 -5.30 11.19
N THR A 253 -21.95 -4.88 11.31
CA THR A 253 -20.90 -5.54 12.10
C THR A 253 -20.49 -4.65 13.29
N ASP A 254 -19.46 -5.05 14.04
CA ASP A 254 -18.99 -4.29 15.21
C ASP A 254 -18.16 -3.04 14.85
N VAL A 255 -17.88 -2.80 13.56
CA VAL A 255 -17.07 -1.68 13.10
C VAL A 255 -17.77 -0.35 13.37
N GLY A 256 -17.19 0.45 14.26
CA GLY A 256 -17.70 1.78 14.62
C GLY A 256 -16.89 2.93 13.99
N THR A 257 -15.62 2.70 13.67
CA THR A 257 -14.73 3.71 13.09
C THR A 257 -13.84 3.10 12.04
N ILE A 258 -13.70 3.77 10.90
CA ILE A 258 -12.72 3.45 9.87
C ILE A 258 -11.62 4.51 9.91
N VAL A 259 -10.37 4.06 10.00
CA VAL A 259 -9.18 4.91 9.89
C VAL A 259 -8.55 4.61 8.54
N THR A 260 -8.51 5.59 7.63
CA THR A 260 -8.06 5.42 6.25
C THR A 260 -7.12 6.53 5.82
N MET A 261 -6.40 6.33 4.70
CA MET A 261 -5.46 7.30 4.14
C MET A 261 -6.15 8.49 3.48
N HIS A 262 -7.29 8.22 2.83
CA HIS A 262 -8.07 9.17 2.04
C HIS A 262 -9.51 8.66 1.89
N ILE A 263 -10.45 9.53 1.53
CA ILE A 263 -11.83 9.12 1.22
C ILE A 263 -12.41 10.01 0.12
N SER A 264 -13.17 9.41 -0.80
CA SER A 264 -13.91 10.20 -1.80
C SER A 264 -15.26 10.67 -1.25
N GLU A 265 -15.84 11.71 -1.85
CA GLU A 265 -17.17 12.21 -1.46
C GLU A 265 -18.27 11.15 -1.51
N LYS A 266 -18.17 10.18 -2.42
CA LYS A 266 -19.13 9.05 -2.50
C LYS A 266 -19.03 8.16 -1.26
N HIS A 267 -17.82 7.73 -0.91
CA HIS A 267 -17.56 6.90 0.27
C HIS A 267 -17.92 7.63 1.56
N LYS A 268 -17.59 8.92 1.66
CA LYS A 268 -17.94 9.75 2.81
C LYS A 268 -19.45 9.80 3.05
N LYS A 269 -20.24 10.02 1.99
CA LYS A 269 -21.71 10.05 2.08
C LYS A 269 -22.31 8.71 2.51
N GLU A 270 -21.77 7.59 2.02
CA GLU A 270 -22.21 6.27 2.47
C GLU A 270 -21.83 6.01 3.93
N ALA A 271 -20.64 6.45 4.37
CA ALA A 271 -20.25 6.37 5.78
C ALA A 271 -21.18 7.18 6.69
N GLU A 272 -21.52 8.42 6.31
CA GLU A 272 -22.47 9.29 7.03
C GLU A 272 -23.86 8.64 7.13
N LYS A 273 -24.39 8.18 5.99
CA LYS A 273 -25.69 7.52 5.88
C LYS A 273 -25.79 6.26 6.75
N HIS A 274 -24.68 5.55 6.89
CA HIS A 274 -24.60 4.30 7.66
C HIS A 274 -23.99 4.46 9.06
N ASN A 275 -23.84 5.71 9.54
CA ASN A 275 -23.37 6.06 10.88
C ASN A 275 -22.00 5.50 11.28
N ILE A 276 -21.12 5.29 10.30
CA ILE A 276 -19.73 4.87 10.53
C ILE A 276 -18.87 6.11 10.66
N ASN A 277 -18.10 6.22 11.75
CA ASN A 277 -17.14 7.32 11.89
C ASN A 277 -15.96 7.09 10.96
N VAL A 278 -15.38 8.17 10.43
CA VAL A 278 -14.22 8.09 9.55
C VAL A 278 -13.17 9.10 9.98
N VAL A 279 -11.97 8.59 10.21
CA VAL A 279 -10.75 9.38 10.40
C VAL A 279 -9.88 9.20 9.16
N VAL A 280 -9.59 10.31 8.47
CA VAL A 280 -8.56 10.35 7.43
C VAL A 280 -7.25 10.65 8.12
N ALA A 281 -6.36 9.66 8.21
CA ALA A 281 -5.08 9.78 8.92
C ALA A 281 -4.06 10.66 8.18
N GLY A 282 -4.18 10.75 6.86
CA GLY A 282 -3.27 11.47 5.97
C GLY A 282 -2.48 10.49 5.10
N HIS A 283 -2.58 10.66 3.78
CA HIS A 283 -2.06 9.71 2.78
C HIS A 283 -0.54 9.52 2.91
N MET A 284 0.24 10.57 2.60
CA MET A 284 1.71 10.51 2.65
C MET A 284 2.25 10.04 4.00
N ALA A 285 1.60 10.40 5.11
CA ALA A 285 2.03 9.98 6.44
C ALA A 285 1.84 8.48 6.68
N SER A 286 0.74 7.93 6.17
CA SER A 286 0.42 6.51 6.30
C SER A 286 1.36 5.67 5.44
N ASP A 287 1.56 6.05 4.18
CA ASP A 287 2.47 5.38 3.25
C ASP A 287 3.91 5.46 3.78
N SER A 288 4.30 6.64 4.28
CA SER A 288 5.63 6.84 4.87
C SER A 288 5.84 5.95 6.08
N LEU A 289 4.83 5.74 6.93
CA LEU A 289 4.96 4.84 8.08
C LEU A 289 5.23 3.41 7.63
N GLY A 290 4.44 2.90 6.67
CA GLY A 290 4.62 1.57 6.10
C GLY A 290 6.00 1.41 5.45
N MET A 291 6.41 2.38 4.64
CA MET A 291 7.72 2.43 4.00
C MET A 291 8.85 2.50 5.03
N ASN A 292 8.74 3.32 6.07
CA ASN A 292 9.78 3.47 7.11
C ASN A 292 10.08 2.14 7.79
N LEU A 293 9.07 1.35 8.14
CA LEU A 293 9.23 0.04 8.79
C LEU A 293 10.08 -0.92 7.95
N TRP A 294 9.96 -0.86 6.62
CA TRP A 294 10.78 -1.65 5.70
C TRP A 294 12.14 -1.02 5.43
N LEU A 295 12.20 0.30 5.22
CA LEU A 295 13.43 1.04 4.93
C LEU A 295 14.44 0.98 6.09
N ASP A 296 13.97 0.90 7.33
CA ASP A 296 14.83 0.68 8.50
C ASP A 296 15.65 -0.62 8.32
N LYS A 297 15.06 -1.68 7.75
CA LYS A 297 15.77 -2.94 7.45
C LYS A 297 16.78 -2.82 6.33
N LEU A 298 16.57 -1.93 5.37
CA LEU A 298 17.57 -1.65 4.33
C LEU A 298 18.77 -0.89 4.91
N GLU A 299 18.53 0.11 5.75
CA GLU A 299 19.60 0.88 6.38
C GLU A 299 20.40 0.05 7.40
N GLU A 300 19.75 -0.86 8.15
CA GLU A 300 20.43 -1.86 9.00
C GLU A 300 21.45 -2.71 8.22
N ASN A 301 21.21 -2.92 6.91
CA ASN A 301 22.08 -3.65 6.00
C ASN A 301 23.00 -2.74 5.17
N GLY A 302 23.16 -1.49 5.58
CA GLY A 302 24.13 -0.54 5.02
C GLY A 302 23.70 0.16 3.74
N ILE A 303 22.43 0.05 3.32
CA ILE A 303 21.91 0.85 2.21
C ILE A 303 21.66 2.27 2.70
N LYS A 304 22.17 3.27 1.97
CA LYS A 304 21.86 4.68 2.19
C LYS A 304 20.53 5.01 1.52
N VAL A 305 19.55 5.45 2.30
CA VAL A 305 18.25 5.91 1.80
C VAL A 305 18.24 7.44 1.68
N ILE A 306 17.86 7.95 0.51
CA ILE A 306 17.61 9.37 0.25
C ILE A 306 16.12 9.54 0.00
N ALA A 307 15.41 10.21 0.92
CA ALA A 307 13.97 10.40 0.82
C ALA A 307 13.61 11.63 -0.02
N THR A 308 12.57 11.51 -0.85
CA THR A 308 11.99 12.57 -1.66
C THR A 308 10.49 12.32 -1.88
N SER A 309 9.83 13.19 -2.65
CA SER A 309 8.47 13.01 -3.18
C SER A 309 7.45 12.46 -2.17
N GLY A 310 7.19 13.24 -1.13
CA GLY A 310 6.19 12.93 -0.10
C GLY A 310 6.66 11.99 1.02
N LEU A 311 7.78 11.27 0.87
CA LEU A 311 8.26 10.35 1.90
C LEU A 311 8.77 11.12 3.14
N ILE A 312 8.03 10.99 4.24
CA ILE A 312 8.40 11.48 5.58
C ILE A 312 9.29 10.43 6.24
N ARG A 313 10.60 10.53 6.02
CA ARG A 313 11.56 9.56 6.57
C ARG A 313 11.69 9.69 8.09
N VAL A 314 11.36 8.62 8.81
CA VAL A 314 11.49 8.48 10.27
C VAL A 314 12.22 7.17 10.59
N LYS A 315 13.41 7.26 11.17
CA LYS A 315 14.22 6.08 11.55
C LYS A 315 13.79 5.55 12.91
N ARG A 316 13.63 4.24 13.05
CA ARG A 316 13.25 3.58 14.32
C ARG A 316 14.29 2.54 14.75
#